data_AF-A0A6P0XPW9-F1
#
_entry.id   AF-A0A6P0XPW9-F1
#
_cell.length_a   1.000
_cell.length_b   1.000
_cell.length_c   1.000
_cell.angle_alpha   90.00
_cell.angle_beta   90.00
_cell.angle_gamma   90.00
#
_symmetry.space_group_name_H-M   'P 1'
#
loop_
_entity.id
_entity.type
_entity.pdbx_description
1 polymer ?
#
loop_
_entity_poly.entity_id
_entity_poly.type
_entity_poly.pdbx_seq_one_letter_code
_entity_poly.pdbx_strand_id
1 'polypeptide(L)'
;MPESFEKIKDKFIEIFNQVEDIKIESPFTDNEIPEPFTDIFRGATVVYLKEKGVSDWISQNYISSGMFKTLMYISELYLSPEGSVILIDEFENSLGVNCIDSVTDFILENKGVQFIITSHHPYIINNIGTKHWKIVTRKGNKIQVKEPEDLGISKSRHQGFIDLINVLEESSEEVEI
;
A
#
# COMPACT_ATOMS: atom_id res chain seq x y z
N MET A 1 17.78 5.28 18.28
CA MET A 1 16.84 5.09 17.15
C MET A 1 15.54 4.57 17.75
N PRO A 2 14.36 5.09 17.40
CA PRO A 2 13.09 4.62 17.97
C PRO A 2 12.92 3.11 17.72
N GLU A 3 12.43 2.35 18.70
CA GLU A 3 12.13 0.90 18.56
C GLU A 3 11.25 0.60 17.33
N SER A 4 10.33 1.51 17.01
CA SER A 4 9.48 1.42 15.81
C SER A 4 10.27 1.46 14.50
N PHE A 5 11.39 2.19 14.43
CA PHE A 5 12.20 2.26 13.22
C PHE A 5 12.85 0.90 12.91
N GLU A 6 13.38 0.21 13.92
CA GLU A 6 13.94 -1.13 13.74
C GLU A 6 12.87 -2.13 13.29
N LYS A 7 11.65 -2.07 13.83
CA LYS A 7 10.53 -2.92 13.38
C LYS A 7 10.15 -2.67 11.92
N ILE A 8 10.07 -1.41 11.50
CA ILE A 8 9.80 -1.02 10.12
C ILE A 8 10.90 -1.57 9.20
N LYS A 9 12.16 -1.40 9.62
CA LYS A 9 13.33 -1.86 8.88
C LYS A 9 13.37 -3.37 8.72
N ASP A 10 13.19 -4.11 9.80
CA ASP A 10 13.16 -5.57 9.80
C ASP A 10 12.05 -6.09 8.89
N LYS A 11 10.85 -5.50 8.97
CA LYS A 11 9.73 -5.90 8.13
C LYS A 11 9.98 -5.61 6.65
N PHE A 12 10.59 -4.48 6.34
CA PHE A 12 10.94 -4.14 4.97
C PHE A 12 11.99 -5.10 4.37
N ILE A 13 13.01 -5.47 5.15
CA ILE A 13 14.04 -6.44 4.75
C ILE A 13 13.45 -7.85 4.57
N GLU A 14 12.44 -8.22 5.36
CA GLU A 14 11.70 -9.48 5.19
C GLU A 14 11.02 -9.54 3.81
N ILE A 15 10.41 -8.43 3.37
CA ILE A 15 9.75 -8.32 2.06
C ILE A 15 10.78 -8.25 0.91
N PHE A 16 11.86 -7.48 1.11
CA PHE A 16 12.91 -7.27 0.12
C PHE A 16 14.23 -7.88 0.58
N ASN A 17 14.37 -9.19 0.41
CA ASN A 17 15.52 -9.95 0.88
C ASN A 17 16.89 -9.50 0.31
N GLN A 18 16.90 -8.70 -0.76
CA GLN A 18 18.10 -8.10 -1.34
C GLN A 18 18.60 -6.88 -0.55
N VAL A 19 17.75 -6.29 0.29
CA VAL A 19 18.09 -5.16 1.15
C VAL A 19 18.72 -5.68 2.44
N GLU A 20 19.81 -5.06 2.85
CA GLU A 20 20.56 -5.38 4.08
C GLU A 20 20.28 -4.39 5.20
N ASP A 21 20.06 -3.12 4.87
CA ASP A 21 19.87 -2.06 5.86
C ASP A 21 19.14 -0.85 5.26
N ILE A 22 18.56 -0.05 6.14
CA ILE A 22 17.84 1.18 5.80
C ILE A 22 18.28 2.27 6.77
N LYS A 23 18.53 3.47 6.25
CA LYS A 23 18.79 4.64 7.08
C LYS A 23 18.02 5.85 6.58
N ILE A 24 17.79 6.79 7.49
CA ILE A 24 17.15 8.07 7.21
C ILE A 24 18.12 9.15 7.68
N GLU A 25 18.57 10.00 6.76
CA GLU A 25 19.54 11.06 7.04
C GLU A 25 19.09 12.36 6.37
N SER A 26 19.56 13.49 6.90
CA SER A 26 19.41 14.75 6.17
C SER A 26 20.37 14.75 4.97
N PRO A 27 19.91 15.07 3.76
CA PRO A 27 20.77 15.10 2.57
C PRO A 27 21.72 16.30 2.58
N PHE A 28 21.57 17.21 3.54
CA PHE A 28 22.39 18.41 3.68
C PHE A 28 23.03 18.44 5.07
N THR A 29 24.30 18.84 5.13
CA THR A 29 24.88 19.29 6.39
C THR A 29 24.60 20.79 6.58
N ASP A 30 24.40 21.26 7.82
CA ASP A 30 24.05 22.66 8.12
C ASP A 30 24.99 23.70 7.45
N ASN A 31 26.22 23.29 7.13
CA ASN A 31 27.25 24.12 6.52
C ASN A 31 27.16 24.24 4.98
N GLU A 32 26.30 23.45 4.33
CA GLU A 32 26.14 23.40 2.86
C GLU A 32 24.89 24.14 2.36
N ILE A 33 24.04 24.61 3.27
CA ILE A 33 22.79 25.30 2.93
C ILE A 33 22.98 26.81 3.05
N PRO A 34 22.77 27.60 1.98
CA PRO A 34 22.76 29.06 2.08
C PRO A 34 21.65 29.54 3.04
N GLU A 35 21.94 30.53 3.89
CA GLU A 35 20.99 31.05 4.90
C GLU A 35 19.54 31.29 4.44
N PRO A 36 19.23 31.80 3.23
CA PRO A 36 17.82 31.97 2.81
C PRO A 36 17.06 30.64 2.61
N PHE A 37 17.75 29.50 2.60
CA PHE A 37 17.18 28.18 2.38
C PHE A 37 17.31 27.24 3.59
N THR A 38 17.99 27.65 4.66
CA THR A 38 18.22 26.79 5.84
C THR A 38 16.93 26.29 6.45
N ASP A 39 15.89 27.12 6.53
CA ASP A 39 14.62 26.72 7.14
C ASP A 39 13.80 25.79 6.24
N ILE A 40 13.99 25.84 4.92
CA ILE A 40 13.35 24.93 3.96
C ILE A 40 13.98 23.52 4.04
N PHE A 41 15.30 23.46 4.23
CA PHE A 41 16.04 22.19 4.18
C PHE A 41 16.34 21.58 5.55
N ARG A 42 16.20 22.33 6.66
CA ARG A 42 16.41 21.86 8.05
C ARG A 42 15.52 20.70 8.49
N GLY A 43 14.46 20.37 7.73
CA GLY A 43 13.60 19.22 7.98
C GLY A 43 13.64 18.16 6.89
N ALA A 44 14.45 18.34 5.84
CA ALA A 44 14.51 17.38 4.75
C ALA A 44 15.23 16.11 5.22
N THR A 45 14.53 14.97 5.17
CA THR A 45 15.09 13.65 5.41
C THR A 45 14.97 12.82 4.14
N VAL A 46 16.02 12.09 3.82
CA VAL A 46 16.08 11.18 2.67
C VAL A 46 16.29 9.77 3.17
N VAL A 47 15.51 8.84 2.61
CA VAL A 47 15.70 7.41 2.82
C VAL A 47 16.86 6.91 1.97
N TYR A 48 17.70 6.07 2.57
CA TYR A 48 18.75 5.35 1.88
C TYR A 48 18.62 3.84 2.14
N LEU A 49 18.80 3.05 1.09
CA LEU A 49 18.84 1.58 1.18
C LEU A 49 20.26 1.07 0.98
N LYS A 50 20.59 0.00 1.69
CA LYS A 50 21.79 -0.80 1.45
C LYS A 50 21.37 -2.12 0.83
N GLU A 51 21.91 -2.47 -0.33
CA GLU A 51 21.62 -3.74 -1.01
C GLU A 51 22.83 -4.67 -1.04
N LYS A 52 22.55 -5.98 -1.04
CA LYS A 52 23.54 -7.05 -1.11
C LYS A 52 24.41 -6.88 -2.36
N GLY A 53 25.72 -6.76 -2.14
CA GLY A 53 26.70 -6.65 -3.22
C GLY A 53 26.84 -5.24 -3.82
N VAL A 54 26.13 -4.23 -3.31
CA VAL A 54 26.28 -2.82 -3.70
C VAL A 54 27.11 -2.10 -2.65
N SER A 55 28.23 -1.49 -3.03
CA SER A 55 29.14 -0.77 -2.12
C SER A 55 28.51 0.46 -1.50
N ASP A 56 27.69 1.17 -2.28
CA ASP A 56 27.17 2.48 -1.93
C ASP A 56 25.75 2.42 -1.37
N TRP A 57 25.35 3.46 -0.65
CA TRP A 57 23.98 3.64 -0.20
C TRP A 57 23.13 4.20 -1.35
N ILE A 58 21.99 3.57 -1.61
CA ILE A 58 21.08 3.95 -2.69
C ILE A 58 20.06 4.95 -2.14
N SER A 59 20.11 6.19 -2.61
CA SER A 59 19.12 7.22 -2.24
C SER A 59 17.73 6.86 -2.76
N GLN A 60 16.68 7.28 -2.06
CA GLN A 60 15.27 7.10 -2.46
C GLN A 60 14.95 7.51 -3.91
N ASN A 61 15.73 8.43 -4.48
CA ASN A 61 15.55 8.85 -5.88
C ASN A 61 15.94 7.78 -6.90
N TYR A 62 16.64 6.73 -6.47
CA TYR A 62 17.14 5.64 -7.30
C TYR A 62 16.55 4.27 -6.94
N ILE A 63 15.61 4.21 -5.99
CA ILE A 63 14.88 2.98 -5.67
C ILE A 63 13.56 2.93 -6.45
N SER A 64 13.01 1.74 -6.64
CA SER A 64 11.71 1.61 -7.33
C SER A 64 10.59 2.29 -6.55
N SER A 65 9.62 2.87 -7.26
CA SER A 65 8.42 3.47 -6.64
C SER A 65 7.65 2.49 -5.77
N GLY A 66 7.61 1.22 -6.17
CA GLY A 66 7.01 0.13 -5.39
C GLY A 66 7.72 -0.09 -4.05
N MET A 67 9.06 -0.13 -4.05
CA MET A 67 9.83 -0.25 -2.80
C MET A 67 9.61 0.95 -1.89
N PHE A 68 9.69 2.17 -2.42
CA PHE A 68 9.46 3.37 -1.61
C PHE A 68 8.04 3.38 -1.02
N LYS A 69 7.02 3.09 -1.83
CA LYS A 69 5.63 3.02 -1.39
C LYS A 69 5.39 1.93 -0.35
N THR A 70 5.99 0.76 -0.51
CA THR A 70 5.96 -0.31 0.51
C THR A 70 6.55 0.17 1.84
N LEU A 71 7.70 0.85 1.82
CA LEU A 71 8.28 1.41 3.05
C LEU A 71 7.33 2.43 3.71
N MET A 72 6.65 3.27 2.92
CA MET A 72 5.66 4.22 3.45
C MET A 72 4.48 3.50 4.07
N TYR A 73 3.91 2.47 3.43
CA TYR A 73 2.81 1.70 4.03
C TYR A 73 3.22 1.00 5.32
N ILE A 74 4.43 0.45 5.37
CA ILE A 74 4.98 -0.13 6.61
C ILE A 74 5.10 0.94 7.69
N SER A 75 5.63 2.11 7.33
CA SER A 75 5.80 3.22 8.25
C SER A 75 4.46 3.71 8.79
N GLU A 76 3.47 3.94 7.94
CA GLU A 76 2.11 4.30 8.34
C GLU A 76 1.53 3.28 9.32
N LEU A 77 1.75 1.99 9.09
CA LEU A 77 1.25 0.92 9.94
C LEU A 77 1.85 0.89 11.34
N TYR A 78 3.15 1.15 11.46
CA TYR A 78 3.86 1.12 12.74
C TYR A 78 3.80 2.45 13.50
N LEU A 79 3.59 3.56 12.79
CA LEU A 79 3.60 4.91 13.36
C LEU A 79 2.19 5.47 13.59
N SER A 80 1.17 4.90 12.94
CA SER A 80 -0.22 5.29 13.18
C SER A 80 -0.64 4.98 14.62
N PRO A 81 -1.29 5.93 15.32
CA PRO A 81 -1.93 5.66 16.59
C PRO A 81 -2.99 4.55 16.48
N GLU A 82 -3.22 3.82 17.57
CA GLU A 82 -4.32 2.86 17.65
C GLU A 82 -5.67 3.53 17.39
N GLY A 83 -6.53 2.88 16.60
CA GLY A 83 -7.83 3.39 16.16
C GLY A 83 -7.77 4.28 14.91
N SER A 84 -6.60 4.44 14.27
CA SER A 84 -6.49 5.22 13.02
C SER A 84 -7.23 4.56 11.86
N VAL A 85 -7.76 5.39 10.96
CA VAL A 85 -8.37 4.97 9.70
C VAL A 85 -7.50 5.43 8.55
N ILE A 86 -7.05 4.48 7.71
CA ILE A 86 -6.19 4.73 6.56
C ILE A 86 -7.00 4.48 5.29
N LEU A 87 -7.07 5.51 4.43
CA LEU A 87 -7.75 5.45 3.13
C LEU A 87 -6.71 5.37 2.02
N ILE A 88 -6.77 4.35 1.18
CA ILE A 88 -5.86 4.21 0.03
C ILE A 88 -6.70 4.05 -1.24
N ASP A 89 -6.62 5.05 -2.11
CA ASP A 89 -7.20 4.95 -3.45
C ASP A 89 -6.21 4.24 -4.39
N GLU A 90 -6.71 3.31 -5.20
CA GLU A 90 -5.94 2.45 -6.11
C GLU A 90 -4.72 1.82 -5.43
N PHE A 91 -4.97 0.94 -4.45
CA PHE A 91 -3.92 0.36 -3.60
C PHE A 91 -2.77 -0.29 -4.39
N GLU A 92 -3.06 -0.97 -5.50
CA GLU A 92 -2.12 -1.58 -6.44
C GLU A 92 -1.23 -0.59 -7.17
N ASN A 93 -1.61 0.68 -7.25
CA ASN A 93 -0.96 1.62 -8.15
C ASN A 93 0.51 1.76 -7.75
N SER A 94 1.41 1.60 -8.71
CA SER A 94 2.87 1.65 -8.52
C SER A 94 3.45 0.54 -7.63
N LEU A 95 2.66 -0.45 -7.17
CA LEU A 95 3.17 -1.66 -6.55
C LEU A 95 3.43 -2.72 -7.63
N GLY A 96 4.65 -3.25 -7.68
CA GLY A 96 4.92 -4.42 -8.51
C GLY A 96 4.20 -5.66 -7.96
N VAL A 97 3.98 -6.68 -8.80
CA VAL A 97 3.27 -7.92 -8.42
C VAL A 97 3.81 -8.56 -7.13
N ASN A 98 5.13 -8.57 -6.94
CA ASN A 98 5.76 -9.14 -5.74
C ASN A 98 5.49 -8.32 -4.46
N CYS A 99 5.23 -7.02 -4.60
CA CYS A 99 4.96 -6.13 -3.46
C CYS A 99 3.50 -6.21 -3.02
N ILE A 100 2.59 -6.39 -3.97
CA ILE A 100 1.14 -6.44 -3.69
C ILE A 100 0.82 -7.53 -2.67
N ASP A 101 1.35 -8.74 -2.86
CA ASP A 101 1.17 -9.90 -1.97
C ASP A 101 1.58 -9.55 -0.54
N SER A 102 2.85 -9.18 -0.36
CA SER A 102 3.46 -8.96 0.95
C SER A 102 2.82 -7.79 1.69
N VAL A 103 2.47 -6.72 0.98
CA VAL A 103 1.81 -5.55 1.57
C VAL A 103 0.35 -5.85 1.93
N THR A 104 -0.36 -6.62 1.10
CA THR A 104 -1.74 -7.03 1.40
C THR A 104 -1.79 -7.86 2.67
N ASP A 105 -0.95 -8.89 2.78
CA ASP A 105 -0.88 -9.74 3.97
C ASP A 105 -0.53 -8.91 5.21
N PHE A 106 0.44 -8.00 5.09
CA PHE A 106 0.84 -7.12 6.18
C PHE A 106 -0.27 -6.17 6.65
N ILE A 107 -1.05 -5.61 5.71
CA ILE A 107 -2.23 -4.79 6.02
C ILE A 107 -3.29 -5.62 6.76
N LEU A 108 -3.50 -6.87 6.36
CA LEU A 108 -4.49 -7.76 6.96
C LEU A 108 -4.11 -8.27 8.36
N GLU A 109 -2.82 -8.33 8.68
CA GLU A 109 -2.30 -8.77 9.99
C GLU A 109 -2.47 -7.70 11.09
N ASN A 110 -2.53 -6.41 10.74
CA ASN A 110 -2.57 -5.34 11.71
C ASN A 110 -3.98 -5.16 12.32
N LYS A 111 -4.07 -5.22 13.66
CA LYS A 111 -5.33 -5.10 14.40
C LYS A 111 -5.59 -3.73 15.03
N GLY A 112 -4.60 -2.83 15.00
CA GLY A 112 -4.66 -1.52 15.64
C GLY A 112 -5.24 -0.42 14.75
N VAL A 113 -5.35 -0.64 13.45
CA VAL A 113 -5.81 0.36 12.48
C VAL A 113 -6.83 -0.23 11.49
N GLN A 114 -7.71 0.62 10.96
CA GLN A 114 -8.69 0.24 9.95
C GLN A 114 -8.26 0.71 8.57
N PHE A 115 -8.22 -0.20 7.60
CA PHE A 115 -7.99 0.12 6.20
C PHE A 115 -9.29 0.18 5.41
N ILE A 116 -9.42 1.20 4.57
CA ILE A 116 -10.40 1.26 3.49
C ILE A 116 -9.61 1.50 2.21
N ILE A 117 -9.60 0.49 1.34
CA ILE A 117 -8.86 0.53 0.09
C ILE A 117 -9.80 0.42 -1.11
N THR A 118 -9.46 1.08 -2.20
CA THR A 118 -10.06 0.82 -3.51
C THR A 118 -9.06 0.04 -4.35
N SER A 119 -9.56 -0.92 -5.13
CA SER A 119 -8.75 -1.70 -6.05
C SER A 119 -9.63 -2.24 -7.17
N HIS A 120 -9.08 -2.28 -8.37
CA HIS A 120 -9.65 -3.04 -9.49
C HIS A 120 -8.84 -4.31 -9.78
N HIS A 121 -7.76 -4.54 -9.03
CA HIS A 121 -6.82 -5.61 -9.31
C HIS A 121 -7.35 -6.97 -8.78
N PRO A 122 -7.53 -7.98 -9.65
CA PRO A 122 -8.07 -9.30 -9.27
C PRO A 122 -7.38 -9.95 -8.08
N TYR A 123 -6.06 -9.82 -8.00
CA TYR A 123 -5.26 -10.40 -6.94
C TYR A 123 -5.61 -9.83 -5.55
N ILE A 124 -5.75 -8.50 -5.43
CA ILE A 124 -6.07 -7.86 -4.14
C ILE A 124 -7.46 -8.28 -3.70
N ILE A 125 -8.42 -8.20 -4.63
CA ILE A 125 -9.81 -8.60 -4.39
C ILE A 125 -9.84 -10.06 -3.90
N ASN A 126 -9.20 -10.97 -4.62
CA ASN A 126 -9.18 -12.39 -4.28
C ASN A 126 -8.43 -12.71 -2.98
N ASN A 127 -7.54 -11.85 -2.46
CA ASN A 127 -6.88 -12.10 -1.17
C ASN A 127 -7.65 -11.54 0.03
N ILE A 128 -8.63 -10.66 -0.21
CA ILE A 128 -9.49 -10.11 0.82
C ILE A 128 -10.76 -10.94 0.92
N GLY A 129 -11.13 -11.38 2.12
CA GLY A 129 -12.37 -12.13 2.31
C GLY A 129 -13.62 -11.32 1.96
N THR A 130 -14.60 -11.94 1.29
CA THR A 130 -15.79 -11.25 0.76
C THR A 130 -16.57 -10.46 1.81
N LYS A 131 -16.55 -10.87 3.08
CA LYS A 131 -17.14 -10.11 4.22
C LYS A 131 -16.62 -8.67 4.37
N HIS A 132 -15.49 -8.33 3.75
CA HIS A 132 -14.89 -7.00 3.78
C HIS A 132 -15.12 -6.20 2.50
N TRP A 133 -15.77 -6.78 1.49
CA TRP A 133 -15.98 -6.11 0.21
C TRP A 133 -17.14 -5.14 0.26
N LYS A 134 -16.98 -4.01 -0.43
CA LYS A 134 -18.07 -3.10 -0.80
C LYS A 134 -18.01 -2.93 -2.31
N ILE A 135 -19.07 -3.33 -3.00
CA ILE A 135 -19.10 -3.29 -4.46
C ILE A 135 -19.74 -1.97 -4.87
N VAL A 136 -18.90 -1.06 -5.38
CA VAL A 136 -19.31 0.27 -5.80
C VAL A 136 -19.56 0.26 -7.31
N THR A 137 -20.78 0.58 -7.73
CA THR A 137 -21.15 0.69 -9.15
C THR A 137 -21.63 2.08 -9.48
N ARG A 138 -21.42 2.51 -10.73
CA ARG A 138 -21.85 3.81 -11.23
C ARG A 138 -22.59 3.66 -12.56
N LYS A 139 -23.83 4.15 -12.63
CA LYS A 139 -24.60 4.28 -13.87
C LYS A 139 -24.98 5.75 -14.06
N GLY A 140 -24.25 6.44 -14.94
CA GLY A 140 -24.39 7.88 -15.15
C GLY A 140 -24.07 8.70 -13.88
N ASN A 141 -25.09 9.38 -13.34
CA ASN A 141 -25.01 10.15 -12.09
C ASN A 141 -25.47 9.38 -10.85
N LYS A 142 -25.83 8.10 -10.98
CA LYS A 142 -26.22 7.25 -9.85
C LYS A 142 -25.04 6.38 -9.42
N ILE A 143 -24.65 6.50 -8.16
CA ILE A 143 -23.66 5.64 -7.51
C ILE A 143 -24.42 4.75 -6.52
N GLN A 144 -24.13 3.46 -6.54
CA GLN A 144 -24.69 2.48 -5.63
C GLN A 144 -23.58 1.69 -4.97
N VAL A 145 -23.79 1.33 -3.70
CA VAL A 145 -22.92 0.42 -2.96
C VAL A 145 -23.76 -0.80 -2.61
N LYS A 146 -23.27 -1.99 -2.95
CA LYS A 146 -23.93 -3.26 -2.68
C LYS A 146 -23.05 -4.14 -1.80
N GLU A 147 -23.70 -4.90 -0.92
CA GLU A 147 -23.02 -5.98 -0.21
C GLU A 147 -22.87 -7.20 -1.14
N PRO A 148 -21.83 -8.03 -0.95
CA PRO A 148 -21.71 -9.28 -1.70
C PRO A 148 -22.93 -10.19 -1.55
N GLU A 149 -23.54 -10.23 -0.36
CA GLU A 149 -24.74 -11.03 -0.09
C GLU A 149 -25.94 -10.59 -0.94
N ASP A 150 -26.10 -9.30 -1.20
CA ASP A 150 -27.19 -8.75 -2.03
C ASP A 150 -27.07 -9.17 -3.50
N LEU A 151 -25.87 -9.57 -3.91
CA LEU A 151 -25.53 -9.99 -5.27
C LEU A 151 -25.41 -11.52 -5.40
N GLY A 152 -25.69 -12.27 -4.33
CA GLY A 152 -25.54 -13.73 -4.34
C GLY A 152 -24.09 -14.22 -4.38
N ILE A 153 -23.13 -13.36 -4.07
CA ILE A 153 -21.70 -13.70 -4.11
C ILE A 153 -21.35 -14.62 -2.94
N SER A 154 -20.66 -15.72 -3.25
CA SER A 154 -20.25 -16.72 -2.28
C SER A 154 -19.31 -16.15 -1.20
N LYS A 155 -19.41 -16.70 0.01
CA LYS A 155 -18.46 -16.44 1.10
C LYS A 155 -17.10 -17.14 0.90
N SER A 156 -17.05 -18.11 -0.01
CA SER A 156 -15.79 -18.75 -0.41
C SER A 156 -14.95 -17.76 -1.21
N ARG A 157 -13.66 -17.68 -0.92
CA ARG A 157 -12.74 -16.72 -1.54
C ARG A 157 -12.69 -16.85 -3.06
N HIS A 158 -12.38 -18.06 -3.54
CA HIS A 158 -12.27 -18.33 -4.97
C HIS A 158 -13.61 -18.25 -5.70
N GLN A 159 -14.67 -18.83 -5.12
CA GLN A 159 -15.99 -18.79 -5.75
C GLN A 159 -16.54 -17.37 -5.77
N GLY A 160 -16.38 -16.61 -4.68
CA GLY A 160 -16.85 -15.24 -4.59
C GLY A 160 -16.17 -14.30 -5.58
N PHE A 161 -14.89 -14.53 -5.90
CA PHE A 161 -14.23 -13.80 -6.99
C PHE A 161 -14.86 -14.09 -8.35
N ILE A 162 -15.14 -15.37 -8.67
CA ILE A 162 -15.81 -15.76 -9.92
C ILE A 162 -17.22 -15.14 -9.98
N ASP A 163 -17.98 -15.24 -8.89
CA ASP A 163 -19.33 -14.67 -8.81
C ASP A 163 -19.31 -13.16 -9.04
N LEU A 164 -18.31 -12.45 -8.50
CA LEU A 164 -18.13 -11.01 -8.73
C LEU A 164 -17.90 -10.68 -10.20
N ILE A 165 -17.03 -11.44 -10.90
CA ILE A 165 -16.79 -11.21 -12.33
C ILE A 165 -18.07 -11.40 -13.14
N ASN A 166 -18.82 -12.48 -12.88
CA ASN A 166 -20.08 -12.74 -13.57
C ASN A 166 -21.10 -11.61 -13.36
N VAL A 167 -21.24 -11.12 -12.11
CA VAL A 167 -22.13 -9.98 -11.79
C VAL A 167 -21.72 -8.71 -12.53
N LEU A 168 -20.41 -8.46 -12.69
CA LEU A 168 -19.91 -7.30 -13.42
C LEU A 168 -20.17 -7.42 -14.93
N GLU A 169 -19.96 -8.61 -15.51
CA GLU A 169 -20.25 -8.89 -16.92
C GLU A 169 -21.74 -8.72 -17.24
N GLU A 170 -22.63 -9.34 -16.47
CA GLU A 170 -24.09 -9.21 -16.64
C GLU A 170 -24.55 -7.73 -16.55
N SER A 171 -23.96 -6.95 -15.63
CA SER A 171 -24.30 -5.54 -15.47
C SER A 171 -23.82 -4.64 -16.62
N SER A 172 -22.81 -5.08 -17.38
CA SER A 172 -22.28 -4.36 -18.54
C SER A 172 -23.13 -4.58 -19.79
N GLU A 173 -23.74 -5.76 -19.94
CA GLU A 173 -24.64 -6.10 -21.04
C GLU A 173 -25.99 -5.33 -20.96
N GLU A 174 -26.47 -4.99 -19.76
CA GLU A 174 -27.68 -4.17 -19.56
C GLU A 174 -27.54 -2.69 -19.96
N VAL A 175 -26.37 -2.27 -20.44
CA VAL A 175 -26.07 -0.88 -20.85
C VAL A 175 -26.10 -0.70 -22.39
N GLU A 176 -26.16 -1.79 -23.17
CA GLU A 176 -26.13 -1.75 -24.64
C GLU A 176 -27.50 -1.60 -25.35
N ILE A 177 -28.52 -1.02 -24.69
CA ILE A 177 -29.86 -0.80 -25.31
C ILE A 177 -30.25 0.68 -25.32
#